data_AF-A0A9E5MZ02-F1
#
_entry.id   AF-A0A9E5MZ02-F1
#
_cell.length_a   1.000
_cell.length_b   1.000
_cell.length_c   1.000
_cell.angle_alpha   90.00
_cell.angle_beta   90.00
_cell.angle_gamma   90.00
#
_symmetry.space_group_name_H-M   'P 1'
#
loop_
_entity.id
_entity.type
_entity.pdbx_description
1 polymer ?
#
loop_
_entity_poly.entity_id
_entity_poly.type
_entity_poly.pdbx_seq_one_letter_code
_entity_poly.pdbx_strand_id
1 'polypeptide(L)'
;MQFLGCLTGDCARTAINTAIFSGKTIGVASTVYGTATVNVPSFVNYAGGLGQSTEVAPDVAVTVQTRMLARRGRKMRDCDASLLRSVYQLTSDARRRWDPELDQGPPVFG
;
A
#
# COMPACT_ATOMS: atom_id res chain seq x y z
N MET A 1 -7.94 -15.91 -17.71
CA MET A 1 -7.89 -15.83 -16.23
C MET A 1 -9.32 -15.61 -15.75
N GLN A 2 -9.90 -16.53 -14.98
CA GLN A 2 -11.32 -16.46 -14.55
C GLN A 2 -11.50 -15.79 -13.18
N PHE A 3 -10.49 -15.84 -12.29
CA PHE A 3 -10.52 -15.20 -10.97
C PHE A 3 -9.15 -14.60 -10.61
N LEU A 4 -9.12 -13.48 -9.88
CA LEU A 4 -7.90 -12.80 -9.40
C LEU A 4 -8.03 -12.51 -7.91
N GLY A 5 -7.06 -12.97 -7.12
CA GLY A 5 -6.95 -12.67 -5.68
C GLY A 5 -6.57 -11.21 -5.42
N CYS A 6 -6.29 -10.86 -4.16
CA CYS A 6 -5.67 -9.56 -3.88
C CYS A 6 -4.18 -9.56 -4.27
N LEU A 7 -3.67 -8.39 -4.63
CA LEU A 7 -2.24 -8.19 -4.93
C LEU A 7 -1.67 -7.23 -3.90
N THR A 8 -0.62 -7.65 -3.19
CA THR A 8 0.01 -6.85 -2.14
C THR A 8 1.44 -6.51 -2.53
N GLY A 9 1.73 -5.21 -2.59
CA GLY A 9 3.05 -4.68 -2.89
C GLY A 9 4.05 -4.91 -1.75
N ASP A 10 5.33 -4.80 -2.08
CA ASP A 10 6.39 -4.96 -1.09
C ASP A 10 6.30 -3.88 0.01
N CYS A 11 6.70 -4.25 1.23
CA CYS A 11 6.64 -3.41 2.42
C CYS A 11 5.23 -2.89 2.77
N ALA A 12 4.17 -3.37 2.13
CA ALA A 12 2.80 -3.09 2.53
C ALA A 12 2.49 -3.71 3.89
N ARG A 13 1.62 -3.04 4.64
CA ARG A 13 1.22 -3.43 5.99
C ARG A 13 -0.29 -3.36 6.10
N THR A 14 -0.83 -4.23 6.94
CA THR A 14 -2.23 -4.21 7.32
C THR A 14 -2.32 -4.04 8.83
N ALA A 15 -3.33 -3.33 9.29
CA ALA A 15 -3.69 -3.34 10.69
C ALA A 15 -4.27 -4.70 11.09
N ILE A 16 -4.37 -4.94 12.39
CA ILE A 16 -5.09 -6.10 12.91
C ILE A 16 -6.54 -6.04 12.41
N ASN A 17 -7.10 -7.21 12.04
CA ASN A 17 -8.46 -7.34 11.54
C ASN A 17 -8.74 -6.54 10.25
N THR A 18 -7.76 -6.46 9.36
CA THR A 18 -7.94 -5.86 8.04
C THR A 18 -8.48 -6.88 7.06
N ALA A 19 -9.60 -6.58 6.40
CA ALA A 19 -10.16 -7.38 5.32
C ALA A 19 -9.82 -6.75 3.96
N ILE A 20 -9.44 -7.55 2.96
CA ILE A 20 -9.11 -7.07 1.62
C ILE A 20 -9.97 -7.83 0.62
N PHE A 21 -10.73 -7.11 -0.20
CA PHE A 21 -11.54 -7.74 -1.24
C PHE A 21 -10.65 -8.34 -2.33
N SER A 22 -11.09 -9.46 -2.90
CA SER A 22 -10.44 -10.07 -4.07
C SER A 22 -10.38 -9.08 -5.24
N GLY A 23 -9.34 -9.17 -6.07
CA GLY A 23 -9.10 -8.26 -7.18
C GLY A 23 -8.63 -6.86 -6.77
N LYS A 24 -8.46 -6.57 -5.47
CA LYS A 24 -7.92 -5.29 -5.00
C LYS A 24 -6.40 -5.32 -4.91
N THR A 25 -5.78 -4.21 -5.26
CA THR A 25 -4.33 -4.01 -5.17
C THR A 25 -3.99 -3.13 -3.98
N ILE A 26 -3.04 -3.55 -3.15
CA ILE A 26 -2.43 -2.74 -2.09
C ILE A 26 -1.03 -2.36 -2.54
N GLY A 27 -0.77 -1.07 -2.75
CA GLY A 27 0.50 -0.59 -3.28
C GLY A 27 1.69 -0.73 -2.33
N VAL A 28 2.88 -0.50 -2.85
CA VAL A 28 4.16 -0.58 -2.12
C VAL A 28 4.18 0.37 -0.92
N ALA A 29 4.72 -0.09 0.21
CA ALA A 29 4.87 0.68 1.44
C ALA A 29 3.59 1.29 2.04
N SER A 30 2.42 0.86 1.58
CA SER A 30 1.11 1.32 2.05
C SER A 30 0.75 0.69 3.39
N THR A 31 -0.11 1.35 4.16
CA THR A 31 -0.68 0.77 5.38
C THR A 31 -2.19 0.82 5.29
N VAL A 32 -2.85 -0.32 5.46
CA VAL A 32 -4.31 -0.45 5.30
C VAL A 32 -4.95 -0.78 6.64
N TYR A 33 -6.07 -0.14 6.93
CA TYR A 33 -6.87 -0.31 8.14
C TYR A 33 -8.31 -0.63 7.78
N GLY A 34 -8.95 -1.54 8.53
CA GLY A 34 -10.35 -1.91 8.32
C GLY A 34 -10.55 -2.71 7.02
N THR A 35 -11.49 -2.32 6.18
CA THR A 35 -11.80 -3.07 4.95
C THR A 35 -11.34 -2.32 3.71
N ALA A 36 -10.46 -2.94 2.92
CA ALA A 36 -10.06 -2.45 1.60
C ALA A 36 -11.05 -2.91 0.53
N THR A 37 -11.94 -1.99 0.16
CA THR A 37 -12.90 -2.13 -0.95
C THR A 37 -12.40 -1.49 -2.25
N VAL A 38 -11.27 -0.78 -2.20
CA VAL A 38 -10.68 -0.03 -3.32
C VAL A 38 -9.23 -0.47 -3.56
N ASN A 39 -8.72 -0.15 -4.74
CA ASN A 39 -7.28 -0.26 -4.99
C ASN A 39 -6.57 0.84 -4.21
N VAL A 40 -5.62 0.48 -3.35
CA VAL A 40 -4.85 1.43 -2.54
C VAL A 40 -3.52 1.70 -3.26
N PRO A 41 -3.22 2.96 -3.64
CA PRO A 41 -1.97 3.31 -4.30
C PRO A 41 -0.75 3.08 -3.40
N SER A 42 0.43 3.03 -4.02
CA SER A 42 1.69 2.93 -3.26
C SER A 42 1.93 4.17 -2.41
N PHE A 43 2.47 4.00 -1.22
CA PHE A 43 2.78 5.04 -0.23
C PHE A 43 1.54 5.76 0.31
N VAL A 44 0.46 5.01 0.56
CA VAL A 44 -0.77 5.55 1.18
C VAL A 44 -1.06 4.81 2.49
N ASN A 45 -1.36 5.56 3.55
CA ASN A 45 -2.05 5.04 4.73
C ASN A 45 -3.54 5.20 4.48
N TYR A 46 -4.26 4.09 4.31
CA TYR A 46 -5.68 4.07 3.99
C TYR A 46 -6.51 3.49 5.13
N ALA A 47 -7.38 4.32 5.70
CA ALA A 47 -8.37 3.95 6.70
C ALA A 47 -9.77 4.29 6.18
N GLY A 48 -10.24 3.53 5.19
CA GLY A 48 -11.51 3.79 4.50
C GLY A 48 -12.72 3.86 5.44
N GLY A 49 -12.79 3.00 6.45
CA GLY A 49 -13.86 3.04 7.46
C GLY A 49 -13.89 4.30 8.32
N LEU A 50 -12.81 5.10 8.33
CA LEU A 50 -12.73 6.39 9.01
C LEU A 50 -12.78 7.57 8.03
N GLY A 51 -12.91 7.31 6.73
CA GLY A 51 -12.84 8.33 5.68
C GLY A 51 -11.48 9.05 5.63
N GLN A 52 -10.41 8.42 6.12
CA GLN A 52 -9.08 9.03 6.19
C GLN A 52 -8.10 8.34 5.24
N SER A 53 -7.34 9.15 4.52
CA SER A 53 -6.16 8.69 3.79
C SER A 53 -5.04 9.72 3.88
N THR A 54 -3.80 9.25 4.02
CA THR A 54 -2.62 10.13 4.08
C THR A 54 -1.48 9.54 3.26
N GLU A 55 -0.68 10.40 2.64
CA GLU A 55 0.53 10.00 1.92
C GLU A 55 1.65 9.66 2.91
N VAL A 56 2.42 8.62 2.58
CA VAL A 56 3.59 8.17 3.34
C VAL A 56 4.84 8.70 2.65
N ALA A 57 5.57 9.57 3.34
CA ALA A 57 6.85 10.05 2.84
C ALA A 57 7.82 8.87 2.60
N PRO A 58 8.62 8.91 1.51
CA PRO A 58 9.49 7.79 1.15
C PRO A 58 10.55 7.51 2.23
N ASP A 59 11.02 8.51 2.95
CA ASP A 59 11.99 8.32 4.04
C ASP A 59 11.38 7.62 5.28
N VAL A 60 10.06 7.75 5.48
CA VAL A 60 9.34 6.95 6.49
C VAL A 60 9.33 5.48 6.06
N ALA A 61 9.06 5.20 4.78
CA ALA A 61 9.10 3.84 4.24
C ALA A 61 10.50 3.22 4.36
N VAL A 62 11.55 3.99 4.06
CA VAL A 62 12.96 3.58 4.24
C VAL A 62 13.25 3.24 5.70
N THR A 63 12.81 4.08 6.64
CA THR A 63 13.00 3.85 8.08
C THR A 63 12.31 2.57 8.54
N VAL A 64 11.09 2.33 8.07
CA VAL A 64 10.34 1.10 8.41
C VAL A 64 11.01 -0.13 7.81
N GLN A 65 11.39 -0.09 6.53
CA GLN A 65 12.07 -1.20 5.86
C GLN A 65 13.43 -1.51 6.53
N THR A 66 14.18 -0.48 6.95
CA THR A 66 15.43 -0.64 7.70
C THR A 66 15.20 -1.44 8.99
N ARG A 67 14.18 -1.08 9.77
CA ARG A 67 13.81 -1.80 11.00
C ARG A 67 13.35 -3.24 10.71
N MET A 68 12.60 -3.45 9.63
CA MET A 68 12.15 -4.78 9.22
C MET A 68 13.31 -5.70 8.82
N LEU A 69 14.26 -5.19 8.05
CA LEU A 69 15.46 -5.93 7.64
C LEU A 69 16.34 -6.25 8.85
N ALA A 70 16.54 -5.30 9.76
CA ALA A 70 17.35 -5.50 10.97
C ALA A 70 16.83 -6.65 11.85
N ARG A 71 15.50 -6.80 11.99
CA ARG A 71 14.88 -7.93 12.71
C ARG A 71 15.19 -9.30 12.09
N ARG A 72 15.56 -9.33 10.81
CA ARG A 72 15.94 -10.54 10.07
C ARG A 72 17.46 -10.71 9.97
N GLY A 73 18.24 -9.93 10.72
CA GLY A 73 19.70 -9.93 10.66
C GLY A 73 20.25 -9.34 9.35
N ARG A 74 19.47 -8.53 8.63
CA ARG A 74 19.85 -7.95 7.33
C ARG A 74 20.05 -6.44 7.48
N LYS A 75 21.13 -5.92 6.91
CA LYS A 75 21.38 -4.47 6.80
C LYS A 75 20.71 -3.94 5.53
N MET A 76 20.03 -2.80 5.64
CA MET A 76 19.52 -2.07 4.49
C MET A 76 20.68 -1.48 3.68
N ARG A 77 20.65 -1.65 2.36
CA ARG A 77 21.66 -1.10 1.45
C ARG A 77 21.17 0.22 0.87
N ASP A 78 22.10 1.03 0.38
CA ASP A 78 21.77 2.32 -0.24
C ASP A 78 20.92 2.15 -1.51
N CYS A 79 21.11 1.04 -2.24
CA CYS A 79 20.27 0.72 -3.39
C CYS A 79 18.82 0.37 -3.00
N ASP A 80 18.59 -0.23 -1.83
CA ASP A 80 17.24 -0.53 -1.33
C ASP A 80 16.50 0.78 -1.01
N ALA A 81 17.18 1.72 -0.35
CA ALA A 81 16.63 3.05 -0.07
C ALA A 81 16.35 3.84 -1.35
N SER A 82 17.27 3.78 -2.31
CA SER A 82 17.13 4.44 -3.62
C SER A 82 15.99 3.85 -4.44
N LEU A 83 15.77 2.53 -4.35
CA LEU A 83 14.64 1.86 -4.99
C LEU A 83 13.31 2.37 -4.44
N LEU A 84 13.13 2.44 -3.11
CA LEU A 84 11.90 2.97 -2.51
C LEU A 84 11.61 4.41 -2.96
N ARG A 85 12.63 5.28 -2.98
CA ARG A 85 12.48 6.66 -3.47
C ARG A 85 12.11 6.71 -4.96
N SER A 86 12.68 5.83 -5.77
CA SER A 86 12.36 5.74 -7.20
C SER A 86 10.92 5.27 -7.42
N VAL A 87 10.47 4.24 -6.70
CA VAL A 87 9.07 3.76 -6.76
C VAL A 87 8.10 4.85 -6.30
N TYR A 88 8.44 5.60 -5.24
CA TYR A 88 7.63 6.73 -4.79
C TYR A 88 7.42 7.74 -5.92
N GLN A 89 8.47 8.12 -6.65
CA GLN A 89 8.35 9.07 -7.76
C GLN A 89 7.56 8.47 -8.94
N LEU A 90 7.85 7.23 -9.33
CA LEU A 90 7.17 6.54 -10.44
C LEU A 90 5.66 6.36 -10.20
N THR A 91 5.25 6.23 -8.95
CA THR A 91 3.84 6.00 -8.57
C THR A 91 3.09 7.29 -8.18
N SER A 92 3.74 8.46 -8.28
CA SER A 92 3.14 9.76 -7.91
C SER A 92 1.85 10.06 -8.67
N ASP A 93 1.80 9.69 -9.95
CA ASP A 93 0.64 9.88 -10.82
C ASP A 93 -0.60 9.11 -10.34
N ALA A 94 -0.40 7.85 -9.94
CA ALA A 94 -1.46 7.03 -9.39
C ALA A 94 -1.98 7.61 -8.08
N ARG A 95 -1.09 8.09 -7.18
CA ARG A 95 -1.49 8.77 -5.94
C ARG A 95 -2.25 10.08 -6.19
N ARG A 96 -1.79 10.92 -7.13
CA ARG A 96 -2.39 12.23 -7.42
C ARG A 96 -3.81 12.14 -7.97
N ARG A 97 -4.08 11.12 -8.79
CA ARG A 97 -5.39 10.92 -9.43
C ARG A 97 -6.34 10.06 -8.59
N TRP A 98 -5.86 9.53 -7.47
CA TRP A 98 -6.62 8.57 -6.70
C TRP A 98 -7.68 9.26 -5.86
N ASP A 99 -8.92 8.86 -6.07
CA ASP A 99 -10.07 9.25 -5.26
C ASP A 99 -10.76 7.96 -4.77
N PRO A 100 -10.69 7.66 -3.46
CA PRO A 100 -11.26 6.44 -2.90
C PRO A 100 -12.79 6.40 -2.98
N GLU A 101 -13.49 7.50 -3.24
CA GLU A 101 -14.95 7.51 -3.42
C GLU A 101 -15.33 7.07 -4.85
N LEU A 102 -14.54 7.48 -5.84
CA LEU A 102 -14.74 7.11 -7.25
C LEU A 102 -14.23 5.70 -7.57
N ASP A 103 -13.22 5.23 -6.84
CA ASP A 103 -12.60 3.91 -7.04
C ASP A 103 -13.31 2.75 -6.29
N GLN A 104 -14.44 3.02 -5.62
CA GLN A 104 -15.33 1.99 -5.08
C GLN A 104 -16.08 1.33 -6.23
N GLY A 105 -15.39 0.46 -6.96
CA GLY A 105 -16.02 -0.38 -7.97
C GLY A 105 -17.24 -1.11 -7.39
N PRO A 106 -18.20 -1.53 -8.24
CA PRO A 106 -19.44 -2.12 -7.77
C PRO A 106 -19.16 -3.26 -6.81
N PRO A 107 -19.96 -3.41 -5.74
CA PRO A 107 -19.77 -4.50 -4.81
C PRO A 107 -19.83 -5.83 -5.57
N VAL A 108 -18.75 -6.60 -5.52
CA VAL A 108 -18.63 -7.88 -6.20
C VAL A 108 -19.32 -8.93 -5.33
N PHE A 109 -20.64 -8.83 -5.19
CA PHE A 109 -21.47 -9.90 -4.64
C PHE A 109 -21.97 -10.71 -5.82
N GLY A 110 -21.36 -11.90 -6.00
CA GLY A 110 -21.87 -12.92 -6.92
C GLY A 110 -23.04 -13.66 -6.31
#